data_AF-A0A510G6A5-F1
#
_entry.id   AF-A0A510G6A5-F1
#
_cell.length_a   1.000
_cell.length_b   1.000
_cell.length_c   1.000
_cell.angle_alpha   90.00
_cell.angle_beta   90.00
_cell.angle_gamma   90.00
#
_symmetry.space_group_name_H-M   'P 1'
#
loop_
_entity.id
_entity.type
_entity.pdbx_description
1 polymer ?
#
loop_
_entity_poly.entity_id
_entity_poly.type
_entity_poly.pdbx_seq_one_letter_code
_entity_poly.pdbx_strand_id
1 'polypeptide(L)'
;MYSAISEYSSKYALDNTDKNKIANAVYEEHCNLKAWAQKSYEQVATSYKVYADYQRRLEQTRLVDIEREAERKTLISHTEQIKHEILTSKTVSEVFVALEKDQQFFVALNGNIKYTTFNYKFEKLSQQALEYKAQELLPKLKEVAAAVEHNYVFSTQDILAQLKDSKNLEDTYKHFDSNLERHQLENQHQVIQQDKANAKTADEVLTAISREHEFFKSLDGKLKYAEKYDSSVLSAISNA
;
A
#
# COMPACT_ATOMS: atom_id res chain seq x y z
N MET A 1 7.23 75.84 11.52
CA MET A 1 6.23 76.68 10.84
C MET A 1 6.50 78.19 10.96
N TYR A 2 7.24 78.67 11.98
CA TYR A 2 7.53 80.10 12.14
C TYR A 2 8.72 80.65 11.31
N SER A 3 9.51 79.82 10.62
CA SER A 3 10.72 80.30 9.93
C SER A 3 10.54 80.68 8.46
N ALA A 4 9.50 80.20 7.77
CA ALA A 4 9.29 80.51 6.35
C ALA A 4 8.45 81.77 6.11
N ILE A 5 7.70 82.23 7.11
CA ILE A 5 6.86 83.44 7.01
C ILE A 5 7.70 84.72 7.19
N SER A 6 8.89 84.61 7.81
CA SER A 6 9.73 85.77 8.16
C SER A 6 10.44 86.42 6.98
N GLU A 7 10.79 85.67 5.93
CA GLU A 7 11.58 86.22 4.80
C GLU A 7 10.75 86.85 3.67
N TYR A 8 9.45 86.56 3.58
CA TYR A 8 8.58 87.16 2.53
C TYR A 8 8.01 88.54 2.91
N SER A 9 8.10 88.93 4.18
CA SER A 9 7.41 90.13 4.70
C SER A 9 8.08 91.48 4.36
N SER A 10 9.33 91.48 3.88
CA SER A 10 10.09 92.71 3.66
C SER A 10 10.04 93.26 2.23
N LYS A 11 9.30 92.62 1.30
CA LYS A 11 9.17 93.09 -0.10
C LYS A 11 7.74 93.30 -0.62
N TYR A 12 6.69 92.83 0.07
CA TYR A 12 5.29 93.05 -0.30
C TYR A 12 4.44 93.25 0.97
N ALA A 13 3.71 94.36 1.07
CA ALA A 13 2.81 94.63 2.20
C ALA A 13 1.52 93.80 2.06
N LEU A 14 1.56 92.54 2.51
CA LEU A 14 0.40 91.64 2.51
C LEU A 14 -0.65 92.12 3.51
N ASP A 15 -1.89 92.32 3.06
CA ASP A 15 -3.01 92.64 3.94
C ASP A 15 -3.49 91.41 4.72
N ASN A 16 -4.44 91.59 5.65
CA ASN A 16 -4.95 90.47 6.46
C ASN A 16 -5.71 89.43 5.63
N THR A 17 -6.29 89.82 4.50
CA THR A 17 -6.98 88.90 3.59
C THR A 17 -5.98 87.98 2.91
N ASP A 18 -4.86 88.53 2.44
CA ASP A 18 -3.79 87.77 1.80
C ASP A 18 -3.09 86.83 2.79
N LYS A 19 -2.86 87.28 4.03
CA LYS A 19 -2.32 86.43 5.10
C LYS A 19 -3.22 85.23 5.42
N ASN A 20 -4.55 85.44 5.48
CA ASN A 20 -5.50 84.37 5.71
C ASN A 20 -5.58 83.38 4.55
N LYS A 21 -5.51 83.86 3.30
CA LYS A 21 -5.45 82.99 2.12
C LYS A 21 -4.21 82.09 2.13
N ILE A 22 -3.04 82.65 2.47
CA ILE A 22 -1.79 81.90 2.58
C ILE A 22 -1.87 80.88 3.73
N ALA A 23 -2.38 81.28 4.90
CA ALA A 23 -2.52 80.37 6.04
C ALA A 23 -3.46 79.19 5.73
N ASN A 24 -4.60 79.45 5.07
CA ASN A 24 -5.53 78.40 4.66
C ASN A 24 -4.91 77.47 3.61
N ALA A 25 -4.22 78.00 2.61
CA ALA A 25 -3.52 77.20 1.59
C ALA A 25 -2.45 76.28 2.22
N VAL A 26 -1.66 76.81 3.16
CA VAL A 26 -0.65 76.03 3.89
C VAL A 26 -1.30 74.95 4.77
N TYR A 27 -2.43 75.25 5.41
CA TYR A 27 -3.17 74.27 6.22
C TYR A 27 -3.76 73.14 5.37
N GLU A 28 -4.37 73.47 4.23
CA GLU A 28 -4.91 72.50 3.27
C GLU A 28 -3.81 71.61 2.69
N GLU A 29 -2.67 72.19 2.31
CA GLU A 29 -1.49 71.44 1.84
C GLU A 29 -0.98 70.48 2.92
N HIS A 30 -0.86 70.95 4.17
CA HIS A 30 -0.43 70.11 5.29
C HIS A 30 -1.41 68.95 5.57
N CYS A 31 -2.72 69.21 5.50
CA CYS A 31 -3.74 68.17 5.69
C CYS A 31 -3.70 67.13 4.56
N ASN A 32 -3.51 67.56 3.30
CA ASN A 32 -3.37 66.68 2.15
C ASN A 32 -2.11 65.81 2.25
N LEU A 33 -0.97 66.38 2.67
CA LEU A 33 0.27 65.63 2.91
C LEU A 33 0.08 64.56 3.99
N LYS A 34 -0.62 64.88 5.09
CA LYS A 34 -0.91 63.92 6.16
C LYS A 34 -1.82 62.79 5.69
N ALA A 35 -2.86 63.12 4.91
CA ALA A 35 -3.75 62.11 4.32
C ALA A 35 -3.02 61.20 3.33
N TRP A 36 -2.12 61.76 2.52
CA TRP A 36 -1.26 60.98 1.62
C TRP A 36 -0.33 60.05 2.40
N ALA A 37 0.35 60.54 3.44
CA ALA A 37 1.22 59.73 4.28
C ALA A 37 0.47 58.55 4.94
N GLN A 38 -0.75 58.81 5.44
CA GLN A 38 -1.62 57.78 6.00
C GLN A 38 -1.99 56.72 4.97
N LYS A 39 -2.43 57.14 3.77
CA LYS A 39 -2.78 56.22 2.67
C LYS A 39 -1.59 55.39 2.22
N SER A 40 -0.40 55.99 2.12
CA SER A 40 0.85 55.31 1.80
C SER A 40 1.21 54.27 2.86
N TYR A 41 1.05 54.60 4.15
CA TYR A 41 1.28 53.65 5.25
C TYR A 41 0.31 52.47 5.19
N GLU A 42 -0.98 52.72 4.94
CA GLU A 42 -2.00 51.68 4.80
C GLU A 42 -1.73 50.74 3.62
N GLN A 43 -1.24 51.28 2.49
CA GLN A 43 -0.83 50.49 1.33
C GLN A 43 0.36 49.57 1.66
N VAL A 44 1.39 50.10 2.32
CA VAL A 44 2.56 49.31 2.76
C VAL A 44 2.15 48.25 3.78
N ALA A 45 1.33 48.61 4.77
CA ALA A 45 0.82 47.65 5.76
C ALA A 45 0.02 46.52 5.08
N THR A 46 -0.77 46.83 4.06
CA THR A 46 -1.52 45.85 3.27
C THR A 46 -0.57 44.95 2.47
N SER A 47 0.45 45.49 1.80
CA SER A 47 1.41 44.67 1.05
C SER A 47 2.20 43.73 1.95
N TYR A 48 2.57 44.17 3.16
CA TYR A 48 3.21 43.32 4.16
C TYR A 48 2.31 42.17 4.61
N LYS A 49 1.02 42.43 4.85
CA LYS A 49 0.05 41.36 5.19
C LYS A 49 -0.07 40.33 4.07
N VAL A 50 -0.23 40.78 2.82
CA VAL A 50 -0.33 39.89 1.65
C VAL A 50 0.93 39.02 1.50
N TYR A 51 2.11 39.62 1.66
CA TYR A 51 3.37 38.88 1.61
C TYR A 51 3.49 37.86 2.75
N ALA A 52 3.15 38.24 3.98
CA ALA A 52 3.17 37.34 5.14
C ALA A 52 2.21 36.15 4.97
N ASP A 53 1.00 36.39 4.45
CA ASP A 53 0.02 35.34 4.18
C ASP A 53 0.46 34.42 3.02
N TYR A 54 1.14 34.95 2.01
CA TYR A 54 1.77 34.16 0.97
C TYR A 54 2.86 33.24 1.53
N GLN A 55 3.77 33.78 2.35
CA GLN A 55 4.83 32.99 3.00
C GLN A 55 4.25 31.90 3.91
N ARG A 56 3.19 32.22 4.67
CA ARG A 56 2.51 31.24 5.53
C ARG A 56 1.93 30.08 4.71
N ARG A 57 1.31 30.37 3.55
CA ARG A 57 0.78 29.33 2.66
C ARG A 57 1.88 28.46 2.06
N LEU A 58 2.98 29.06 1.61
CA LEU A 58 4.14 28.31 1.12
C LEU A 58 4.69 27.37 2.20
N GLU A 59 4.84 27.86 3.42
CA GLU A 59 5.35 27.05 4.52
C GLU A 59 4.40 25.92 4.89
N GLN A 60 3.08 26.16 4.89
CA GLN A 60 2.08 25.11 5.08
C GLN A 60 2.17 24.02 4.00
N THR A 61 2.29 24.41 2.73
CA THR A 61 2.48 23.44 1.63
C THR A 61 3.77 22.63 1.83
N ARG A 62 4.87 23.30 2.19
CA ARG A 62 6.15 22.64 2.47
C ARG A 62 6.04 21.61 3.60
N LEU A 63 5.35 21.94 4.69
CA LEU A 63 5.14 21.02 5.80
C LEU A 63 4.29 19.81 5.41
N VAL A 64 3.22 20.02 4.63
CA VAL A 64 2.40 18.92 4.11
C VAL A 64 3.21 17.99 3.21
N ASP A 65 4.07 18.54 2.35
CA ASP A 65 4.95 17.74 1.49
C ASP A 65 5.97 16.93 2.31
N ILE A 66 6.53 17.52 3.37
CA ILE A 66 7.44 16.83 4.30
C ILE A 66 6.72 15.69 5.03
N GLU A 67 5.52 15.94 5.57
CA GLU A 67 4.71 14.91 6.25
C GLU A 67 4.39 13.74 5.31
N ARG A 68 4.00 14.06 4.07
CA ARG A 68 3.68 13.07 3.04
C ARG A 68 4.89 12.21 2.67
N GLU A 69 6.06 12.82 2.49
CA GLU A 69 7.28 12.07 2.18
C GLU A 69 7.76 11.26 3.38
N ALA A 70 7.59 11.76 4.60
CA ALA A 70 7.90 11.02 5.82
C ALA A 70 7.04 9.76 5.95
N GLU A 71 5.72 9.86 5.73
CA GLU A 71 4.81 8.70 5.70
C GLU A 71 5.27 7.68 4.65
N ARG A 72 5.54 8.15 3.42
CA ARG A 72 6.01 7.28 2.33
C ARG A 72 7.31 6.58 2.67
N LYS A 73 8.26 7.28 3.26
CA LYS A 73 9.55 6.72 3.66
C LYS A 73 9.39 5.60 4.69
N THR A 74 8.50 5.76 5.66
CA THR A 74 8.18 4.70 6.64
C THR A 74 7.61 3.46 5.96
N LEU A 75 6.67 3.64 5.01
CA LEU A 75 6.05 2.54 4.26
C LEU A 75 7.07 1.78 3.39
N ILE A 76 7.94 2.51 2.68
CA ILE A 76 9.03 1.93 1.88
C ILE A 76 10.00 1.17 2.78
N SER A 77 10.45 1.79 3.86
CA SER A 77 11.42 1.20 4.78
C SER A 77 10.91 -0.12 5.37
N HIS A 78 9.61 -0.20 5.72
CA HIS A 78 9.01 -1.43 6.18
C HIS A 78 9.06 -2.52 5.10
N THR A 79 8.62 -2.19 3.89
CA THR A 79 8.58 -3.13 2.76
C THR A 79 9.98 -3.67 2.42
N GLU A 80 10.99 -2.79 2.40
CA GLU A 80 12.38 -3.18 2.15
C GLU A 80 12.94 -4.06 3.27
N GLN A 81 12.62 -3.74 4.53
CA GLN A 81 13.00 -4.54 5.68
C GLN A 81 12.41 -5.95 5.62
N ILE A 82 11.09 -6.08 5.40
CA ILE A 82 10.43 -7.39 5.29
C ILE A 82 11.00 -8.20 4.13
N LYS A 83 11.19 -7.57 2.96
CA LYS A 83 11.81 -8.25 1.81
C LYS A 83 13.20 -8.78 2.17
N HIS A 84 14.00 -8.00 2.89
CA HIS A 84 15.32 -8.44 3.34
C HIS A 84 15.21 -9.61 4.34
N GLU A 85 14.30 -9.54 5.32
CA GLU A 85 14.05 -10.60 6.30
C GLU A 85 13.64 -11.92 5.60
N ILE A 86 12.74 -11.87 4.61
CA ILE A 86 12.34 -13.05 3.83
C ILE A 86 13.52 -13.65 3.05
N LEU A 87 14.28 -12.82 2.33
CA LEU A 87 15.39 -13.31 1.50
C LEU A 87 16.51 -13.94 2.34
N THR A 88 16.78 -13.38 3.52
CA THR A 88 17.84 -13.84 4.42
C THR A 88 17.42 -14.99 5.33
N SER A 89 16.12 -15.29 5.43
CA SER A 89 15.59 -16.41 6.21
C SER A 89 16.21 -17.74 5.79
N LYS A 90 16.57 -18.57 6.77
CA LYS A 90 17.15 -19.91 6.57
C LYS A 90 16.14 -21.02 6.78
N THR A 91 15.00 -20.71 7.40
CA THR A 91 13.95 -21.68 7.70
C THR A 91 12.59 -21.19 7.20
N VAL A 92 11.70 -22.15 6.90
CA VAL A 92 10.32 -21.84 6.49
C VAL A 92 9.61 -21.03 7.58
N SER A 93 9.85 -21.37 8.86
CA SER A 93 9.31 -20.64 10.00
C SER A 93 9.73 -19.18 10.05
N GLU A 94 11.00 -18.86 9.76
CA GLU A 94 11.49 -17.47 9.70
C GLU A 94 10.79 -16.67 8.60
N VAL A 95 10.56 -17.29 7.44
CA VAL A 95 9.79 -16.65 6.36
C VAL A 95 8.37 -16.33 6.82
N PHE A 96 7.69 -17.27 7.48
CA PHE A 96 6.34 -17.03 8.00
C PHE A 96 6.29 -15.93 9.06
N VAL A 97 7.29 -15.83 9.94
CA VAL A 97 7.37 -14.73 10.91
C VAL A 97 7.46 -13.37 10.21
N ALA A 98 8.27 -13.26 9.15
CA ALA A 98 8.36 -12.03 8.36
C ALA A 98 7.05 -11.70 7.65
N LEU A 99 6.37 -12.70 7.06
CA LEU A 99 5.07 -12.52 6.41
C LEU A 99 3.95 -12.13 7.40
N GLU A 100 3.94 -12.74 8.59
CA GLU A 100 2.99 -12.41 9.67
C GLU A 100 3.18 -10.94 10.13
N LYS A 101 4.44 -10.51 10.28
CA LYS A 101 4.79 -9.13 10.62
C LYS A 101 4.34 -8.13 9.55
N ASP A 102 4.55 -8.46 8.28
CA ASP A 102 4.12 -7.63 7.15
C ASP A 102 2.60 -7.50 7.07
N GLN A 103 1.88 -8.63 7.23
CA GLN A 103 0.42 -8.62 7.26
C GLN A 103 -0.11 -7.79 8.44
N GLN A 104 0.47 -7.93 9.64
CA GLN A 104 0.05 -7.14 10.80
C GLN A 104 0.24 -5.63 10.57
N PHE A 105 1.36 -5.23 9.98
CA PHE A 105 1.64 -3.84 9.64
C PHE A 105 0.60 -3.27 8.67
N PHE A 106 0.36 -3.94 7.55
CA PHE A 106 -0.57 -3.46 6.53
C PHE A 106 -2.03 -3.51 6.96
N VAL A 107 -2.42 -4.50 7.78
CA VAL A 107 -3.76 -4.52 8.40
C VAL A 107 -3.96 -3.32 9.32
N ALA A 108 -2.95 -2.95 10.11
CA ALA A 108 -3.02 -1.77 10.98
C ALA A 108 -3.09 -0.44 10.21
N LEU A 109 -2.59 -0.41 8.96
CA LEU A 109 -2.60 0.76 8.09
C LEU A 109 -3.91 0.95 7.31
N ASN A 110 -4.78 -0.05 7.25
CA ASN A 110 -6.02 0.04 6.51
C ASN A 110 -6.91 1.17 7.06
N GLY A 111 -7.22 2.16 6.22
CA GLY A 111 -7.95 3.37 6.61
C GLY A 111 -7.12 4.42 7.37
N ASN A 112 -5.84 4.15 7.65
CA ASN A 112 -4.95 5.02 8.44
C ASN A 112 -3.84 5.69 7.60
N ILE A 113 -3.75 5.41 6.30
CA ILE A 113 -2.85 6.11 5.38
C ILE A 113 -3.43 7.51 5.10
N LYS A 114 -2.73 8.57 5.53
CA LYS A 114 -3.22 9.95 5.43
C LYS A 114 -3.21 10.47 3.99
N TYR A 115 -2.19 10.10 3.21
CA TYR A 115 -1.99 10.60 1.85
C TYR A 115 -2.26 9.53 0.79
N THR A 116 -3.47 8.97 0.79
CA THR A 116 -3.88 7.82 -0.05
C THR A 116 -3.58 8.00 -1.55
N THR A 117 -3.87 9.16 -2.14
CA THR A 117 -3.59 9.40 -3.58
C THR A 117 -2.11 9.30 -3.91
N PHE A 118 -1.23 9.74 -3.01
CA PHE A 118 0.22 9.68 -3.19
C PHE A 118 0.77 8.29 -2.85
N ASN A 119 0.22 7.66 -1.81
CA ASN A 119 0.63 6.35 -1.27
C ASN A 119 -0.29 5.20 -1.74
N TYR A 120 -0.92 5.33 -2.92
CA TYR A 120 -1.98 4.43 -3.40
C TYR A 120 -1.55 2.96 -3.49
N LYS A 121 -0.27 2.69 -3.74
CA LYS A 121 0.26 1.32 -3.78
C LYS A 121 0.18 0.66 -2.41
N PHE A 122 0.45 1.41 -1.35
CA PHE A 122 0.40 0.92 0.03
C PHE A 122 -1.03 0.80 0.54
N GLU A 123 -1.95 1.62 0.04
CA GLU A 123 -3.38 1.43 0.26
C GLU A 123 -3.85 0.09 -0.30
N LYS A 124 -3.45 -0.25 -1.54
CA LYS A 124 -3.74 -1.57 -2.13
C LYS A 124 -3.15 -2.72 -1.31
N LEU A 125 -1.91 -2.59 -0.83
CA LEU A 125 -1.30 -3.60 0.05
C LEU A 125 -2.05 -3.73 1.38
N SER A 126 -2.54 -2.62 1.95
CA SER A 126 -3.34 -2.63 3.18
C SER A 126 -4.67 -3.35 3.00
N GLN A 127 -5.36 -3.10 1.88
CA GLN A 127 -6.59 -3.79 1.52
C GLN A 127 -6.35 -5.29 1.30
N GLN A 128 -5.32 -5.64 0.53
CA GLN A 128 -4.94 -7.03 0.27
C GLN A 128 -4.57 -7.78 1.57
N ALA A 129 -3.84 -7.15 2.47
CA ALA A 129 -3.49 -7.75 3.77
C ALA A 129 -4.75 -8.05 4.61
N LEU A 130 -5.77 -7.19 4.54
CA LEU A 130 -7.05 -7.40 5.20
C LEU A 130 -7.84 -8.55 4.58
N GLU A 131 -7.87 -8.65 3.26
CA GLU A 131 -8.47 -9.78 2.54
C GLU A 131 -7.78 -11.10 2.91
N TYR A 132 -6.45 -11.13 2.90
CA TYR A 132 -5.66 -12.30 3.29
C TYR A 132 -5.89 -12.72 4.73
N LYS A 133 -6.07 -11.74 5.63
CA LYS A 133 -6.43 -12.02 7.02
C LYS A 133 -7.84 -12.62 7.12
N ALA A 134 -8.81 -12.05 6.40
CA ALA A 134 -10.19 -12.54 6.40
C ALA A 134 -10.32 -13.96 5.80
N GLN A 135 -9.49 -14.29 4.81
CA GLN A 135 -9.44 -15.62 4.19
C GLN A 135 -8.60 -16.64 4.98
N GLU A 136 -7.93 -16.21 6.05
CA GLU A 136 -6.94 -17.00 6.79
C GLU A 136 -5.84 -17.57 5.88
N LEU A 137 -5.40 -16.78 4.90
CA LEU A 137 -4.47 -17.25 3.86
C LEU A 137 -3.11 -17.66 4.43
N LEU A 138 -2.55 -16.87 5.34
CA LEU A 138 -1.24 -17.19 5.96
C LEU A 138 -1.30 -18.49 6.80
N PRO A 139 -2.29 -18.68 7.70
CA PRO A 139 -2.48 -19.98 8.37
C PRO A 139 -2.60 -21.16 7.40
N LYS A 140 -3.46 -21.04 6.37
CA LYS A 140 -3.64 -22.10 5.36
C LYS A 140 -2.35 -22.38 4.57
N LEU A 141 -1.60 -21.35 4.22
CA LEU A 141 -0.31 -21.47 3.53
C LEU A 141 0.72 -22.19 4.42
N LYS A 142 0.72 -21.90 5.72
CA LYS A 142 1.60 -22.56 6.70
C LYS A 142 1.25 -24.04 6.88
N GLU A 143 -0.03 -24.35 6.99
CA GLU A 143 -0.53 -25.72 7.07
C GLU A 143 -0.18 -26.54 5.82
N VAL A 144 -0.47 -25.99 4.64
CA VAL A 144 -0.18 -26.71 3.39
C VAL A 144 1.32 -26.86 3.16
N ALA A 145 2.15 -25.87 3.53
CA ALA A 145 3.60 -25.97 3.47
C ALA A 145 4.13 -27.11 4.35
N ALA A 146 3.61 -27.24 5.57
CA ALA A 146 3.96 -28.35 6.45
C ALA A 146 3.46 -29.70 5.90
N ALA A 147 2.27 -29.73 5.28
CA ALA A 147 1.72 -30.94 4.71
C ALA A 147 2.49 -31.42 3.47
N VAL A 148 2.90 -30.53 2.58
CA VAL A 148 3.72 -30.90 1.41
C VAL A 148 5.12 -31.37 1.80
N GLU A 149 5.69 -30.81 2.87
CA GLU A 149 6.96 -31.28 3.43
C GLU A 149 6.82 -32.67 4.05
N HIS A 150 5.82 -32.87 4.91
CA HIS A 150 5.56 -34.13 5.60
C HIS A 150 5.27 -35.28 4.63
N ASN A 151 4.55 -35.01 3.54
CA ASN A 151 4.24 -36.00 2.50
C ASN A 151 5.34 -36.10 1.44
N TYR A 152 6.50 -35.45 1.63
CA TYR A 152 7.63 -35.47 0.69
C TYR A 152 7.28 -35.02 -0.74
N VAL A 153 6.23 -34.19 -0.89
CA VAL A 153 5.83 -33.59 -2.18
C VAL A 153 6.86 -32.54 -2.58
N PHE A 154 7.37 -31.78 -1.61
CA PHE A 154 8.46 -30.83 -1.79
C PHE A 154 9.51 -31.02 -0.71
N SER A 155 10.77 -30.76 -1.04
CA SER A 155 11.81 -30.64 -0.02
C SER A 155 11.68 -29.32 0.74
N THR A 156 12.23 -29.25 1.96
CA THR A 156 12.33 -27.98 2.72
C THR A 156 12.97 -26.86 1.89
N GLN A 157 13.97 -27.18 1.06
CA GLN A 157 14.66 -26.21 0.21
C GLN A 157 13.75 -25.68 -0.91
N ASP A 158 12.94 -26.54 -1.52
CA ASP A 158 11.99 -26.13 -2.56
C ASP A 158 10.90 -25.24 -1.97
N ILE A 159 10.37 -25.59 -0.79
CA ILE A 159 9.36 -24.78 -0.08
C ILE A 159 9.94 -23.39 0.23
N LEU A 160 11.18 -23.34 0.74
CA LEU A 160 11.88 -22.10 1.01
C LEU A 160 12.06 -21.24 -0.25
N ALA A 161 12.49 -21.84 -1.35
CA ALA A 161 12.68 -21.14 -2.62
C ALA A 161 11.35 -20.55 -3.11
N GLN A 162 10.28 -21.34 -3.12
CA GLN A 162 8.94 -20.92 -3.53
C GLN A 162 8.39 -19.78 -2.68
N LEU A 163 8.60 -19.82 -1.36
CA LEU A 163 8.15 -18.75 -0.46
C LEU A 163 8.96 -17.46 -0.65
N LYS A 164 10.28 -17.55 -0.87
CA LYS A 164 11.15 -16.38 -1.08
C LYS A 164 10.91 -15.68 -2.42
N ASP A 165 10.61 -16.46 -3.46
CA ASP A 165 10.36 -15.95 -4.81
C ASP A 165 8.88 -15.60 -5.03
N SER A 166 8.03 -15.77 -4.01
CA SER A 166 6.60 -15.49 -4.10
C SER A 166 6.34 -14.02 -4.41
N LYS A 167 5.66 -13.77 -5.53
CA LYS A 167 5.07 -12.47 -5.87
C LYS A 167 3.66 -12.32 -5.33
N ASN A 168 2.99 -13.44 -5.06
CA ASN A 168 1.62 -13.52 -4.62
C ASN A 168 1.44 -14.77 -3.75
N LEU A 169 1.10 -14.56 -2.48
CA LEU A 169 0.89 -15.62 -1.51
C LEU A 169 -0.28 -16.55 -1.88
N GLU A 170 -1.31 -16.05 -2.56
CA GLU A 170 -2.44 -16.87 -2.99
C GLU A 170 -2.03 -17.88 -4.07
N ASP A 171 -1.19 -17.44 -5.01
CA ASP A 171 -0.67 -18.32 -6.06
C ASP A 171 0.28 -19.37 -5.47
N THR A 172 1.11 -18.99 -4.51
CA THR A 172 1.97 -19.93 -3.77
C THR A 172 1.14 -20.95 -2.99
N TYR A 173 0.07 -20.51 -2.32
CA TYR A 173 -0.86 -21.41 -1.64
C TYR A 173 -1.49 -22.41 -2.61
N LYS A 174 -2.08 -21.93 -3.71
CA LYS A 174 -2.68 -22.78 -4.75
C LYS A 174 -1.65 -23.73 -5.37
N HIS A 175 -0.39 -23.30 -5.50
CA HIS A 175 0.68 -24.15 -5.99
C HIS A 175 0.92 -25.34 -5.04
N PHE A 176 1.10 -25.09 -3.74
CA PHE A 176 1.28 -26.16 -2.76
C PHE A 176 0.04 -27.06 -2.64
N ASP A 177 -1.15 -26.50 -2.49
CA ASP A 177 -2.38 -27.29 -2.29
C ASP A 177 -2.69 -28.19 -3.49
N SER A 178 -2.50 -27.68 -4.72
CA SER A 178 -2.72 -28.50 -5.92
C SER A 178 -1.72 -29.63 -6.10
N ASN A 179 -0.45 -29.43 -5.75
CA ASN A 179 0.54 -30.51 -5.82
C ASN A 179 0.32 -31.53 -4.70
N LEU A 180 -0.15 -31.11 -3.53
CA LEU A 180 -0.54 -32.02 -2.45
C LEU A 180 -1.73 -32.90 -2.86
N GLU A 181 -2.79 -32.30 -3.42
CA GLU A 181 -3.95 -33.05 -3.93
C GLU A 181 -3.50 -34.07 -4.98
N ARG A 182 -2.71 -33.62 -5.97
CA ARG A 182 -2.19 -34.52 -7.03
C ARG A 182 -1.42 -35.69 -6.44
N HIS A 183 -0.47 -35.43 -5.53
CA HIS A 183 0.34 -36.47 -4.92
C HIS A 183 -0.49 -37.49 -4.14
N GLN A 184 -1.52 -37.03 -3.42
CA GLN A 184 -2.43 -37.92 -2.69
C GLN A 184 -3.21 -38.84 -3.65
N LEU A 185 -3.68 -38.30 -4.77
CA LEU A 185 -4.39 -39.06 -5.80
C LEU A 185 -3.47 -40.07 -6.50
N GLU A 186 -2.26 -39.64 -6.87
CA GLU A 186 -1.25 -40.49 -7.51
C GLU A 186 -0.86 -41.65 -6.61
N ASN A 187 -0.61 -41.40 -5.31
CA ASN A 187 -0.30 -42.46 -4.35
C ASN A 187 -1.45 -43.47 -4.22
N GLN A 188 -2.69 -43.00 -4.10
CA GLN A 188 -3.86 -43.90 -4.01
C GLN A 188 -4.02 -44.74 -5.28
N HIS A 189 -3.88 -44.12 -6.47
CA HIS A 189 -3.95 -44.83 -7.73
C HIS A 189 -2.81 -45.86 -7.87
N GLN A 190 -1.59 -45.50 -7.47
CA GLN A 190 -0.44 -46.39 -7.51
C GLN A 190 -0.62 -47.62 -6.61
N VAL A 191 -1.19 -47.46 -5.41
CA VAL A 191 -1.51 -48.60 -4.52
C VAL A 191 -2.49 -49.55 -5.21
N ILE A 192 -3.53 -49.02 -5.87
CA ILE A 192 -4.50 -49.83 -6.62
C ILE A 192 -3.84 -50.55 -7.81
N GLN A 193 -2.95 -49.87 -8.54
CA GLN A 193 -2.19 -50.49 -9.62
C GLN A 193 -1.27 -51.60 -9.13
N GLN A 194 -0.66 -51.42 -7.96
CA GLN A 194 0.19 -52.42 -7.34
C GLN A 194 -0.61 -53.63 -6.86
N ASP A 195 -1.78 -53.43 -6.26
CA ASP A 195 -2.73 -54.51 -5.90
C ASP A 195 -3.11 -55.33 -7.14
N LYS A 196 -3.40 -54.64 -8.25
CA LYS A 196 -3.74 -55.27 -9.54
C LYS A 196 -2.58 -56.06 -10.12
N ALA A 197 -1.36 -55.54 -10.05
CA ALA A 197 -0.15 -56.22 -10.55
C ALA A 197 0.26 -57.42 -9.68
N ASN A 198 -0.02 -57.38 -8.37
CA ASN A 198 0.33 -58.44 -7.43
C ASN A 198 -0.76 -59.50 -7.26
N ALA A 199 -1.95 -59.29 -7.80
CA ALA A 199 -3.04 -60.24 -7.79
C ALA A 199 -2.64 -61.57 -8.45
N LYS A 200 -2.95 -62.69 -7.79
CA LYS A 200 -2.59 -64.05 -8.22
C LYS A 200 -3.79 -64.81 -8.78
N THR A 201 -4.99 -64.29 -8.56
CA THR A 201 -6.26 -64.89 -8.99
C THR A 201 -7.11 -63.90 -9.80
N ALA A 202 -8.03 -64.43 -10.60
CA ALA A 202 -8.97 -63.61 -11.36
C ALA A 202 -9.87 -62.77 -10.43
N ASP A 203 -10.30 -63.33 -9.30
CA ASP A 203 -11.14 -62.62 -8.32
C ASP A 203 -10.41 -61.43 -7.67
N GLU A 204 -9.11 -61.58 -7.36
CA GLU A 204 -8.29 -60.48 -6.85
C GLU A 204 -8.12 -59.37 -7.89
N VAL A 205 -7.92 -59.72 -9.16
CA VAL A 205 -7.86 -58.74 -10.26
C VAL A 205 -9.19 -58.00 -10.40
N LEU A 206 -10.33 -58.72 -10.40
CA LEU A 206 -11.65 -58.10 -10.48
C LEU A 206 -11.94 -57.19 -9.29
N THR A 207 -11.47 -57.57 -8.10
CA THR A 207 -11.56 -56.74 -6.89
C THR A 207 -10.74 -55.45 -7.04
N ALA A 208 -9.50 -55.54 -7.54
CA ALA A 208 -8.66 -54.36 -7.77
C ALA A 208 -9.24 -53.43 -8.83
N ILE A 209 -9.80 -53.97 -9.93
CA ILE A 209 -10.50 -53.18 -10.96
C ILE A 209 -11.74 -52.48 -10.37
N SER A 210 -12.51 -53.17 -9.53
CA SER A 210 -13.68 -52.58 -8.87
C SER A 210 -13.28 -51.42 -7.95
N ARG A 211 -12.20 -51.56 -7.18
CA ARG A 211 -11.64 -50.47 -6.36
C ARG A 211 -11.13 -49.31 -7.20
N GLU A 212 -10.48 -49.58 -8.34
CA GLU A 212 -10.03 -48.55 -9.28
C GLU A 212 -11.21 -47.72 -9.81
N HIS A 213 -12.28 -48.40 -10.20
CA HIS A 213 -13.52 -47.77 -10.66
C HIS A 213 -14.21 -46.95 -9.56
N GLU A 214 -14.34 -47.51 -8.35
CA GLU A 214 -14.88 -46.78 -7.19
C GLU A 214 -14.04 -45.56 -6.82
N PHE A 215 -12.71 -45.67 -6.91
CA PHE A 215 -11.80 -44.56 -6.70
C PHE A 215 -12.08 -43.43 -7.70
N PHE A 216 -12.06 -43.69 -9.00
CA PHE A 216 -12.34 -42.66 -10.01
C PHE A 216 -13.74 -42.05 -9.87
N LYS A 217 -14.76 -42.87 -9.64
CA LYS A 217 -16.12 -42.41 -9.36
C LYS A 217 -16.20 -41.52 -8.13
N SER A 218 -15.39 -41.80 -7.11
CA SER A 218 -15.35 -40.97 -5.90
C SER A 218 -14.83 -39.56 -6.14
N LEU A 219 -14.06 -39.35 -7.23
CA LEU A 219 -13.47 -38.06 -7.62
C LEU A 219 -14.38 -37.20 -8.50
N ASP A 220 -15.46 -37.78 -9.06
CA ASP A 220 -16.37 -37.04 -9.93
C ASP A 220 -16.97 -35.81 -9.22
N GLY A 221 -16.76 -34.63 -9.82
CA GLY A 221 -17.15 -33.33 -9.26
C GLY A 221 -16.45 -32.92 -7.95
N LYS A 222 -15.42 -33.64 -7.49
CA LYS A 222 -14.75 -33.37 -6.20
C LYS A 222 -13.30 -32.89 -6.30
N LEU A 223 -12.71 -32.89 -7.50
CA LEU A 223 -11.37 -32.32 -7.70
C LEU A 223 -11.40 -30.80 -7.53
N LYS A 224 -10.56 -30.27 -6.64
CA LYS A 224 -10.47 -28.82 -6.43
C LYS A 224 -9.78 -28.11 -7.60
N TYR A 225 -8.84 -28.80 -8.26
CA TYR A 225 -7.99 -28.26 -9.32
C TYR A 225 -8.10 -29.05 -10.62
N ALA A 226 -9.34 -29.35 -11.05
CA ALA A 226 -9.62 -30.18 -12.22
C ALA A 226 -8.88 -29.71 -13.49
N GLU A 227 -8.69 -28.40 -13.66
CA GLU A 227 -7.99 -27.77 -14.78
C GLU A 227 -6.49 -28.11 -14.88
N LYS A 228 -5.90 -28.65 -13.80
CA LYS A 228 -4.48 -29.02 -13.72
C LYS A 228 -4.21 -30.49 -14.03
N TYR A 229 -5.25 -31.28 -14.33
CA TYR A 229 -5.13 -32.70 -14.66
C TYR A 229 -5.25 -32.93 -16.16
N ASP A 230 -4.54 -33.95 -16.64
CA ASP A 230 -4.59 -34.35 -18.04
C ASP A 230 -5.98 -34.87 -18.43
N SER A 231 -6.33 -34.71 -19.71
CA SER A 231 -7.62 -35.15 -20.25
C SER A 231 -7.86 -36.65 -20.09
N SER A 232 -6.80 -37.45 -20.00
CA SER A 232 -6.88 -38.89 -19.74
C SER A 232 -7.45 -39.20 -18.35
N VAL A 233 -6.99 -38.51 -17.31
CA VAL A 233 -7.47 -38.67 -15.92
C VAL A 233 -8.92 -38.20 -15.81
N LEU A 234 -9.23 -37.04 -16.41
CA LEU A 234 -10.60 -36.51 -16.43
C LEU A 234 -11.56 -37.45 -17.19
N SER A 235 -11.10 -38.08 -18.27
CA SER A 235 -11.88 -39.08 -19.00
C SER A 235 -12.08 -40.35 -18.19
N ALA A 236 -11.07 -40.80 -17.44
CA ALA A 236 -11.20 -41.97 -16.56
C ALA A 236 -12.23 -41.73 -15.45
N ILE A 237 -12.27 -40.53 -14.88
CA ILE A 237 -13.28 -40.12 -13.90
C ILE A 237 -14.68 -40.10 -14.53
N SER A 238 -14.84 -39.51 -15.72
CA SER A 238 -16.13 -39.42 -16.39
C SER A 238 -16.69 -40.77 -16.87
N ASN A 239 -15.83 -41.78 -17.06
CA ASN A 239 -16.21 -43.11 -17.53
C ASN A 239 -16.37 -44.13 -16.38
N ALA A 240 -16.13 -43.71 -15.14
CA ALA A 240 -16.37 -44.50 -13.93
C ALA A 240 -17.80 -44.27 -13.37
#